data_AF-A0A2H9NH75-F1
#
_entry.id   AF-A0A2H9NH75-F1
#
_cell.length_a   1.000
_cell.length_b   1.000
_cell.length_c   1.000
_cell.angle_alpha   90.00
_cell.angle_beta   90.00
_cell.angle_gamma   90.00
#
_symmetry.space_group_name_H-M   'P 1'
#
loop_
_entity.id
_entity.type
_entity.pdbx_description
1 polymer ?
#
loop_
_entity_poly.entity_id
_entity_poly.type
_entity_poly.pdbx_seq_one_letter_code
_entity_poly.pdbx_strand_id
1 'polypeptide(L)'
;MKSLSGLVIALSLMLVFQPVLSQEDLVISPGDGLSTAGALGMFGLILGVIGLILIIPFLIIYIYSALVLSAIAKKTNTENPWFAWVPFLNYVLMARIGKVPVWTAIAFILIIVAEIVVPFFISLPSLINLLILIPVLIIFIVWWMKISEARGKPKWWGILIALIPIVNIVLMGILAWSGGGRKAEESAGTHPEKTQRPQVSESPQEPHPNVHMTEEEKLSKIVAYVKQNVSQGYDIAGIKDSLIEQGLNVQLIEKAIEMSKF
;
A
#
# COMPACT_ATOMS: atom_id res chain seq x y z
N MET A 1 -48.11 -10.59 9.04
CA MET A 1 -47.03 -10.45 8.02
C MET A 1 -45.65 -10.13 8.60
N LYS A 2 -45.49 -9.46 9.76
CA LYS A 2 -44.16 -9.21 10.38
C LYS A 2 -43.49 -10.43 11.05
N SER A 3 -44.21 -11.55 11.22
CA SER A 3 -43.67 -12.78 11.84
C SER A 3 -43.09 -13.79 10.83
N LEU A 4 -43.40 -13.65 9.53
CA LEU A 4 -42.93 -14.58 8.51
C LEU A 4 -41.46 -14.33 8.13
N SER A 5 -41.00 -13.07 8.16
CA SER A 5 -39.63 -12.71 7.79
C SER A 5 -38.58 -13.26 8.76
N GLY A 6 -38.87 -13.26 10.07
CA GLY A 6 -37.97 -13.84 11.07
C GLY A 6 -37.86 -15.36 10.97
N LEU A 7 -38.97 -16.03 10.63
CA LEU A 7 -39.02 -17.49 10.50
C LEU A 7 -38.26 -17.96 9.24
N VAL A 8 -38.35 -17.22 8.14
CA VAL A 8 -37.58 -17.51 6.92
C VAL A 8 -36.07 -17.34 7.15
N ILE A 9 -35.63 -16.29 7.84
CA ILE A 9 -34.21 -16.09 8.17
C ILE A 9 -33.69 -17.21 9.10
N ALA A 10 -34.48 -17.61 10.09
CA ALA A 10 -34.13 -18.72 10.99
C ALA A 10 -34.04 -20.07 10.24
N LEU A 11 -34.98 -20.34 9.32
CA LEU A 11 -34.99 -21.56 8.51
C LEU A 11 -33.80 -21.60 7.53
N SER A 12 -33.46 -20.46 6.91
CA SER A 12 -32.31 -20.36 6.01
C SER A 12 -30.98 -20.55 6.76
N LEU A 13 -30.85 -20.02 7.98
CA LEU A 13 -29.68 -20.25 8.82
C LEU A 13 -29.59 -21.71 9.31
N MET A 14 -30.73 -22.35 9.61
CA MET A 14 -30.78 -23.77 9.96
C MET A 14 -30.31 -24.68 8.81
N LEU A 15 -30.70 -24.38 7.57
CA LEU A 15 -30.33 -25.18 6.40
C LEU A 15 -28.84 -25.07 6.03
N VAL A 16 -28.23 -23.91 6.24
CA VAL A 16 -26.80 -23.69 5.97
C VAL A 16 -25.90 -24.47 6.95
N PHE A 17 -26.38 -24.79 8.15
CA PHE A 17 -25.65 -25.53 9.19
C PHE A 17 -25.99 -27.03 9.29
N GLN A 18 -26.75 -27.61 8.35
CA GLN A 18 -27.17 -29.02 8.41
C GLN A 18 -26.08 -30.11 8.34
N PRO A 19 -24.86 -29.95 7.80
CA PRO A 19 -24.04 -31.15 7.52
C PRO A 19 -23.30 -31.74 8.74
N VAL A 20 -23.55 -31.29 9.98
CA VAL A 20 -22.80 -31.76 11.18
C VAL A 20 -23.72 -32.10 12.36
N LEU A 21 -24.98 -32.46 12.15
CA LEU A 21 -25.77 -33.09 13.21
C LEU A 21 -26.63 -34.21 12.59
N SER A 22 -26.16 -35.46 12.71
CA SER A 22 -27.01 -36.62 12.50
C SER A 22 -28.23 -36.47 13.42
N GLN A 23 -29.43 -36.39 12.84
CA GLN A 23 -30.68 -36.16 13.55
C GLN A 23 -31.01 -37.23 14.61
N GLU A 24 -30.26 -38.33 14.69
CA GLU A 24 -30.54 -39.43 15.59
C GLU A 24 -30.08 -39.19 17.04
N ASP A 25 -29.15 -38.27 17.30
CA ASP A 25 -28.60 -38.05 18.65
C ASP A 25 -29.24 -36.87 19.41
N LEU A 26 -30.19 -36.15 18.81
CA LEU A 26 -30.83 -34.97 19.41
C LEU A 26 -32.19 -35.28 20.09
N VAL A 27 -32.34 -36.52 20.57
CA VAL A 27 -33.42 -36.89 21.50
C VAL A 27 -33.09 -36.29 22.87
N ILE A 28 -33.51 -35.05 23.10
CA ILE A 28 -33.46 -34.43 24.44
C ILE A 28 -34.43 -35.22 25.32
N SER A 29 -33.88 -35.95 26.30
CA SER A 29 -34.67 -36.62 27.34
C SER A 29 -35.52 -35.57 28.07
N PRO A 30 -36.84 -35.77 28.25
CA PRO A 30 -37.73 -34.78 28.89
C PRO A 30 -37.41 -34.45 30.37
N GLY A 31 -36.34 -34.99 30.95
CA GLY A 31 -35.93 -34.80 32.34
C GLY A 31 -34.71 -33.89 32.54
N ASP A 32 -34.03 -33.45 31.49
CA ASP A 32 -32.77 -32.72 31.61
C ASP A 32 -33.04 -31.21 31.66
N GLY A 33 -32.77 -30.57 32.81
CA GLY A 33 -33.24 -29.23 33.20
C GLY A 33 -32.78 -28.02 32.36
N LEU A 34 -32.28 -28.19 31.14
CA LEU A 34 -31.99 -27.08 30.22
C LEU A 34 -33.19 -26.85 29.29
N SER A 35 -34.02 -25.86 29.62
CA SER A 35 -35.14 -25.46 28.75
C SER A 35 -34.64 -25.03 27.37
N THR A 36 -35.46 -25.21 26.32
CA THR A 36 -35.15 -24.74 24.95
C THR A 36 -34.78 -23.25 24.92
N ALA A 37 -35.40 -22.44 25.78
CA ALA A 37 -35.06 -21.03 25.95
C ALA A 37 -33.65 -20.82 26.54
N GLY A 38 -33.26 -21.64 27.52
CA GLY A 38 -31.90 -21.63 28.08
C GLY A 38 -30.84 -22.01 27.05
N ALA A 39 -31.11 -23.04 26.23
CA ALA A 39 -30.20 -23.46 25.16
C ALA A 39 -30.01 -22.38 24.08
N LEU A 40 -31.09 -21.72 23.63
CA LEU A 40 -31.03 -20.60 22.68
C LEU A 40 -30.27 -19.39 23.25
N GLY A 41 -30.49 -19.07 24.53
CA GLY A 41 -29.76 -18.00 25.21
C GLY A 41 -28.26 -18.26 25.29
N MET A 42 -27.87 -19.50 25.62
CA MET A 42 -26.47 -19.92 25.65
C MET A 42 -25.82 -19.87 24.26
N PHE A 43 -26.54 -20.31 23.22
CA PHE A 43 -26.06 -20.24 21.83
C PHE A 43 -25.81 -18.79 21.38
N GLY A 44 -26.75 -17.88 21.68
CA GLY A 44 -26.58 -16.45 21.39
C GLY A 44 -25.36 -15.85 22.09
N LEU A 45 -25.13 -16.20 23.36
CA LEU A 45 -23.93 -15.78 24.09
C LEU A 45 -22.64 -16.34 23.47
N ILE A 46 -22.60 -17.62 23.14
CA ILE A 46 -21.44 -18.26 22.50
C ILE A 46 -21.13 -17.58 21.16
N LEU A 47 -22.14 -17.37 20.31
CA LEU A 47 -21.95 -16.67 19.04
C LEU A 47 -21.48 -15.22 19.22
N GLY A 48 -22.01 -14.51 20.23
CA GLY A 48 -21.57 -13.15 20.55
C GLY A 48 -20.10 -13.10 20.99
N VAL A 49 -19.69 -14.01 21.88
CA VAL A 49 -18.30 -14.13 22.34
C VAL A 49 -17.37 -14.53 21.20
N ILE A 50 -17.74 -15.52 20.38
CA ILE A 50 -16.98 -15.91 19.18
C ILE A 50 -16.85 -14.72 18.22
N GLY A 51 -17.94 -13.98 17.99
CA GLY A 51 -17.93 -12.78 17.15
C GLY A 51 -16.92 -11.74 17.64
N LEU A 52 -16.90 -11.45 18.95
CA LEU A 52 -15.93 -10.53 19.54
C LEU A 52 -14.48 -11.02 19.40
N ILE A 53 -14.23 -12.31 19.66
CA ILE A 53 -12.90 -12.92 19.53
C ILE A 53 -12.38 -12.85 18.09
N LEU A 54 -13.27 -12.93 17.09
CA LEU A 54 -12.89 -12.84 15.67
C LEU A 54 -12.74 -11.39 15.17
N ILE A 55 -13.54 -10.44 15.67
CA ILE A 55 -13.51 -9.03 15.23
C ILE A 55 -12.22 -8.34 15.69
N ILE A 56 -11.78 -8.58 16.92
CA ILE A 56 -10.58 -7.92 17.48
C ILE A 56 -9.32 -8.15 16.63
N PRO A 57 -8.90 -9.39 16.31
CA PRO A 57 -7.71 -9.63 15.50
C PRO A 57 -7.88 -9.08 14.08
N PHE A 58 -9.09 -9.14 13.50
CA PHE A 58 -9.36 -8.56 12.19
C PHE A 58 -9.12 -7.04 12.19
N LEU A 59 -9.60 -6.35 13.23
CA LEU A 59 -9.41 -4.90 13.37
C LEU A 59 -7.93 -4.54 13.56
N ILE A 60 -7.18 -5.34 14.35
CA ILE A 60 -5.73 -5.15 14.52
C ILE A 60 -5.01 -5.30 13.19
N ILE A 61 -5.30 -6.36 12.42
CA ILE A 61 -4.70 -6.60 11.10
C ILE A 61 -5.06 -5.47 10.12
N TYR A 62 -6.30 -4.99 10.18
CA TYR A 62 -6.78 -3.88 9.35
C TYR A 62 -6.01 -2.58 9.64
N ILE A 63 -5.95 -2.17 10.91
CA ILE A 63 -5.22 -0.97 11.34
C ILE A 63 -3.74 -1.08 10.96
N TYR A 64 -3.12 -2.23 11.22
CA TYR A 64 -1.74 -2.50 10.85
C TYR A 64 -1.51 -2.36 9.33
N SER A 65 -2.38 -2.97 8.51
CA SER A 65 -2.27 -2.92 7.05
C SER A 65 -2.46 -1.50 6.51
N ALA A 66 -3.40 -0.72 7.08
CA ALA A 66 -3.60 0.68 6.73
C ALA A 66 -2.38 1.55 7.08
N LEU A 67 -1.77 1.34 8.26
CA LEU A 67 -0.54 2.02 8.67
C LEU A 67 0.64 1.69 7.74
N VAL A 68 0.83 0.41 7.41
CA VAL A 68 1.87 -0.05 6.48
C VAL A 68 1.70 0.62 5.13
N LEU A 69 0.51 0.54 4.54
CA LEU A 69 0.29 1.07 3.19
C LEU A 69 0.43 2.59 3.15
N SER A 70 -0.03 3.29 4.20
CA SER A 70 0.16 4.74 4.34
C SER A 70 1.64 5.11 4.46
N ALA A 71 2.43 4.32 5.21
CA ALA A 71 3.88 4.51 5.31
C ALA A 71 4.59 4.26 3.98
N ILE A 72 4.18 3.23 3.24
CA ILE A 72 4.70 2.96 1.89
C ILE A 72 4.39 4.13 0.97
N ALA A 73 3.14 4.60 0.93
CA ALA A 73 2.71 5.74 0.09
C ALA A 73 3.54 7.00 0.36
N LYS A 74 3.77 7.33 1.64
CA LYS A 74 4.64 8.47 2.02
C LYS A 74 6.08 8.28 1.54
N LYS A 75 6.62 7.07 1.63
CA LYS A 75 8.00 6.77 1.19
C LYS A 75 8.15 6.68 -0.33
N THR A 76 7.08 6.41 -1.06
CA THR A 76 7.04 6.40 -2.52
C THR A 76 6.53 7.71 -3.11
N ASN A 77 6.42 8.77 -2.28
CA ASN A 77 5.89 10.08 -2.65
C ASN A 77 4.56 10.01 -3.42
N THR A 78 3.69 9.09 -2.99
CA THR A 78 2.39 8.86 -3.61
C THR A 78 1.34 9.73 -2.94
N GLU A 79 0.55 10.44 -3.74
CA GLU A 79 -0.54 11.29 -3.25
C GLU A 79 -1.61 10.51 -2.48
N ASN A 80 -2.28 11.21 -1.56
CA ASN A 80 -3.37 10.69 -0.73
C ASN A 80 -3.04 9.43 0.10
N PRO A 81 -1.99 9.42 0.95
CA PRO A 81 -1.68 8.28 1.83
C PRO A 81 -2.82 7.88 2.79
N TRP A 82 -3.79 8.77 3.01
CA TRP A 82 -4.94 8.50 3.86
C TRP A 82 -5.93 7.52 3.22
N PHE A 83 -5.88 7.31 1.90
CA PHE A 83 -6.70 6.30 1.20
C PHE A 83 -6.50 4.89 1.76
N ALA A 84 -5.37 4.61 2.42
CA ALA A 84 -5.11 3.34 3.09
C ALA A 84 -6.14 2.98 4.17
N TRP A 85 -6.79 3.99 4.79
CA TRP A 85 -7.77 3.84 5.85
C TRP A 85 -9.20 3.61 5.38
N VAL A 86 -9.44 3.65 4.06
CA VAL A 86 -10.76 3.38 3.48
C VAL A 86 -10.65 2.08 2.68
N PRO A 87 -11.41 1.01 3.02
CA PRO A 87 -11.21 -0.32 2.44
C PRO A 87 -11.18 -0.37 0.92
N PHE A 88 -12.05 0.40 0.25
CA PHE A 88 -12.10 0.44 -1.20
C PHE A 88 -11.01 1.34 -1.82
N LEU A 89 -10.69 2.46 -1.19
CA LEU A 89 -9.63 3.36 -1.69
C LEU A 89 -8.23 2.79 -1.46
N ASN A 90 -8.08 1.84 -0.54
CA ASN A 90 -6.84 1.10 -0.31
C ASN A 90 -6.31 0.48 -1.62
N TYR A 91 -7.19 -0.10 -2.43
CA TYR A 91 -6.82 -0.68 -3.74
C TYR A 91 -6.40 0.37 -4.76
N VAL A 92 -7.06 1.54 -4.76
CA VAL A 92 -6.66 2.68 -5.60
C VAL A 92 -5.26 3.17 -5.21
N LEU A 93 -4.98 3.23 -3.91
CA LEU A 93 -3.67 3.60 -3.40
C LEU A 93 -2.60 2.57 -3.79
N MET A 94 -2.89 1.28 -3.68
CA MET A 94 -1.99 0.21 -4.15
C MET A 94 -1.64 0.35 -5.63
N ALA A 95 -2.65 0.62 -6.47
CA ALA A 95 -2.44 0.85 -7.89
C ALA A 95 -1.51 2.06 -8.15
N ARG A 96 -1.72 3.16 -7.43
CA ARG A 96 -0.87 4.37 -7.54
C ARG A 96 0.56 4.14 -7.06
N ILE A 97 0.77 3.47 -5.93
CA ILE A 97 2.10 3.12 -5.42
C ILE A 97 2.84 2.25 -6.44
N GLY A 98 2.15 1.25 -7.00
CA GLY A 98 2.70 0.36 -8.02
C GLY A 98 2.85 0.99 -9.40
N LYS A 99 2.46 2.26 -9.59
CA LYS A 99 2.42 2.95 -10.90
C LYS A 99 1.68 2.15 -11.97
N VAL A 100 0.63 1.43 -11.57
CA VAL A 100 -0.26 0.71 -12.50
C VAL A 100 -1.53 1.52 -12.72
N PRO A 101 -2.22 1.31 -13.86
CA PRO A 101 -3.43 2.07 -14.16
C PRO A 101 -4.53 1.89 -13.11
N VAL A 102 -5.16 2.99 -12.68
CA VAL A 102 -6.22 3.00 -11.65
C VAL A 102 -7.44 2.17 -12.07
N TRP A 103 -7.69 1.98 -13.37
CA TRP A 103 -8.76 1.11 -13.85
C TRP A 103 -8.63 -0.33 -13.35
N THR A 104 -7.40 -0.81 -13.09
CA THR A 104 -7.19 -2.15 -12.49
C THR A 104 -7.81 -2.22 -11.10
N ALA A 105 -7.75 -1.14 -10.32
CA ALA A 105 -8.36 -1.06 -8.99
C ALA A 105 -9.88 -1.01 -9.07
N ILE A 106 -10.41 -0.27 -10.04
CA ILE A 106 -11.86 -0.22 -10.30
C ILE A 106 -12.37 -1.61 -10.69
N ALA A 107 -11.69 -2.30 -11.61
CA ALA A 107 -12.05 -3.66 -12.02
C ALA A 107 -12.02 -4.63 -10.82
N PHE A 108 -10.98 -4.57 -9.98
CA PHE A 108 -10.88 -5.38 -8.77
C PHE A 108 -12.06 -5.13 -7.81
N ILE A 109 -12.40 -3.87 -7.55
CA ILE A 109 -13.52 -3.50 -6.67
C ILE A 109 -14.85 -4.01 -7.24
N LEU A 110 -15.08 -3.84 -8.55
CA LEU A 110 -16.30 -4.31 -9.21
C LEU A 110 -16.45 -5.83 -9.10
N ILE A 111 -15.36 -6.59 -9.26
CA ILE A 111 -15.39 -8.05 -9.11
C ILE A 111 -15.71 -8.41 -7.65
N ILE A 112 -15.07 -7.78 -6.66
CA ILE A 112 -15.37 -8.04 -5.24
C ILE A 112 -16.83 -7.72 -4.90
N VAL A 113 -17.37 -6.60 -5.41
CA VAL A 113 -18.78 -6.24 -5.21
C VAL A 113 -19.69 -7.26 -5.88
N ALA A 114 -19.36 -7.72 -7.09
CA ALA A 114 -20.12 -8.75 -7.78
C ALA A 114 -20.13 -10.07 -6.98
N GLU A 115 -19.01 -10.50 -6.40
CA GLU A 115 -18.94 -11.71 -5.55
C GLU A 115 -19.80 -11.59 -4.29
N ILE A 116 -19.94 -10.40 -3.73
CA ILE A 116 -20.83 -10.18 -2.58
C ILE A 116 -22.28 -10.20 -3.03
N VAL A 117 -22.61 -9.57 -4.16
CA VAL A 117 -23.99 -9.38 -4.62
C VAL A 117 -24.57 -10.64 -5.26
N VAL A 118 -23.83 -11.33 -6.13
CA VAL A 118 -24.31 -12.45 -6.94
C VAL A 118 -24.93 -13.59 -6.11
N PRO A 119 -24.34 -14.06 -4.99
CA PRO A 119 -24.93 -15.11 -4.17
C PRO A 119 -26.33 -14.79 -3.61
N PHE A 120 -26.67 -13.51 -3.46
CA PHE A 120 -28.02 -13.10 -3.02
C PHE A 120 -29.07 -13.21 -4.13
N PHE A 121 -28.66 -13.15 -5.40
CA PHE A 121 -29.55 -13.15 -6.55
C PHE A 121 -29.56 -14.46 -7.32
N ILE A 122 -28.45 -15.20 -7.31
CA ILE A 122 -28.29 -16.42 -8.10
C ILE A 122 -27.60 -17.49 -7.25
N SER A 123 -28.32 -18.58 -6.99
CA SER A 123 -27.78 -19.78 -6.32
C SER A 123 -26.95 -20.61 -7.31
N LEU A 124 -25.81 -20.08 -7.77
CA LEU A 124 -24.93 -20.77 -8.69
C LEU A 124 -24.09 -21.87 -8.01
N PRO A 125 -23.72 -22.94 -8.73
CA PRO A 125 -22.79 -23.95 -8.24
C PRO A 125 -21.41 -23.36 -7.97
N SER A 126 -20.84 -23.68 -6.81
CA SER A 126 -19.61 -23.08 -6.25
C SER A 126 -18.35 -23.14 -7.14
N LEU A 127 -18.34 -23.98 -8.19
CA LEU A 127 -17.19 -24.17 -9.08
C LEU A 127 -16.93 -22.98 -10.01
N ILE A 128 -17.97 -22.27 -10.46
CA ILE A 128 -17.80 -21.10 -11.35
C ILE A 128 -17.12 -19.94 -10.62
N ASN A 129 -17.42 -19.77 -9.33
CA ASN A 129 -16.83 -18.71 -8.51
C ASN A 129 -15.30 -18.88 -8.39
N LEU A 130 -14.79 -20.12 -8.34
CA LEU A 130 -13.35 -20.36 -8.29
C LEU A 130 -12.63 -19.85 -9.56
N LEU A 131 -13.26 -19.95 -10.73
CA LEU A 131 -12.67 -19.49 -11.99
C LEU A 131 -12.53 -17.95 -12.02
N ILE A 132 -13.48 -17.25 -11.40
CA ILE A 132 -13.49 -15.77 -11.30
C ILE A 132 -12.42 -15.27 -10.31
N LEU A 133 -12.05 -16.06 -9.30
CA LEU A 133 -11.00 -15.69 -8.34
C LEU A 133 -9.59 -15.69 -8.95
N ILE A 134 -9.35 -16.47 -10.01
CA ILE A 134 -8.04 -16.56 -10.66
C ILE A 134 -7.54 -15.18 -11.17
N PRO A 135 -8.29 -14.44 -12.01
CA PRO A 135 -7.85 -13.12 -12.47
C PRO A 135 -7.70 -12.10 -11.33
N VAL A 136 -8.55 -12.17 -10.30
CA VAL A 136 -8.46 -11.30 -9.10
C VAL A 136 -7.12 -11.52 -8.38
N LEU A 137 -6.76 -12.79 -8.19
CA LEU A 137 -5.49 -13.17 -7.56
C LEU A 137 -4.29 -12.68 -8.39
N ILE A 138 -4.35 -12.81 -9.72
CA ILE A 138 -3.29 -12.34 -10.62
C ILE A 138 -3.09 -10.82 -10.50
N ILE A 139 -4.17 -10.03 -10.52
CA ILE A 139 -4.10 -8.57 -10.35
C ILE A 139 -3.45 -8.21 -9.01
N PHE A 140 -3.88 -8.89 -7.94
CA PHE A 140 -3.35 -8.66 -6.59
C PHE A 140 -1.85 -8.99 -6.49
N ILE A 141 -1.41 -10.10 -7.08
CA ILE A 141 0.02 -10.46 -7.16
C ILE A 141 0.80 -9.37 -7.91
N VAL A 142 0.30 -8.93 -9.07
CA VAL A 142 0.96 -7.90 -9.89
C VAL A 142 1.11 -6.58 -9.12
N TRP A 143 0.10 -6.15 -8.37
CA TRP A 143 0.21 -4.97 -7.51
C TRP A 143 1.30 -5.11 -6.46
N TRP A 144 1.36 -6.24 -5.75
CA TRP A 144 2.39 -6.46 -4.74
C TRP A 144 3.80 -6.57 -5.32
N MET A 145 3.95 -7.14 -6.53
CA MET A 145 5.21 -7.11 -7.26
C MET A 145 5.64 -5.68 -7.57
N LYS A 146 4.70 -4.85 -8.06
CA LYS A 146 4.96 -3.45 -8.40
C LYS A 146 5.23 -2.56 -7.19
N ILE A 147 4.55 -2.80 -6.08
CA ILE A 147 4.82 -2.13 -4.79
C ILE A 147 6.23 -2.52 -4.29
N SER A 148 6.61 -3.79 -4.41
CA SER A 148 7.95 -4.25 -4.05
C SER A 148 9.03 -3.59 -4.92
N GLU A 149 8.80 -3.51 -6.24
CA GLU A 149 9.66 -2.78 -7.19
C GLU A 149 9.79 -1.30 -6.79
N ALA A 150 8.67 -0.63 -6.49
CA ALA A 150 8.64 0.78 -6.09
C ALA A 150 9.39 1.03 -4.76
N ARG A 151 9.58 0.00 -3.95
CA ARG A 151 10.37 0.03 -2.70
C ARG A 151 11.80 -0.47 -2.87
N GLY A 152 12.24 -0.75 -4.10
CA GLY A 152 13.58 -1.24 -4.40
C GLY A 152 13.84 -2.66 -3.90
N LYS A 153 12.79 -3.50 -3.83
CA LYS A 153 12.86 -4.91 -3.41
C LYS A 153 12.58 -5.84 -4.59
N PRO A 154 13.08 -7.09 -4.55
CA PRO A 154 12.92 -7.98 -5.69
C PRO A 154 11.47 -8.43 -5.86
N LYS A 155 11.04 -8.61 -7.11
CA LYS A 155 9.63 -8.86 -7.48
C LYS A 155 9.01 -10.09 -6.79
N TRP A 156 9.83 -11.11 -6.53
CA TRP A 156 9.39 -12.35 -5.88
C TRP A 156 8.89 -12.11 -4.45
N TRP A 157 9.28 -11.01 -3.78
CA TRP A 157 8.66 -10.61 -2.51
C TRP A 157 7.17 -10.35 -2.67
N GLY A 158 6.76 -9.71 -3.76
CA GLY A 158 5.34 -9.46 -4.04
C GLY A 158 4.53 -10.75 -4.21
N ILE A 159 5.12 -11.77 -4.84
CA ILE A 159 4.50 -13.09 -4.99
C ILE A 159 4.36 -13.77 -3.62
N LEU A 160 5.42 -13.71 -2.80
CA LEU A 160 5.43 -14.30 -1.46
C LEU A 160 4.42 -13.65 -0.52
N ILE A 161 4.29 -12.31 -0.60
CA ILE A 161 3.28 -11.52 0.12
C ILE A 161 1.87 -11.93 -0.29
N ALA A 162 1.64 -12.10 -1.59
CA ALA A 162 0.31 -12.39 -2.10
C ALA A 162 -0.17 -13.83 -1.80
N LEU A 163 0.72 -14.82 -1.79
CA LEU A 163 0.33 -16.23 -1.66
C LEU A 163 0.24 -16.74 -0.22
N ILE A 164 1.00 -16.16 0.72
CA ILE A 164 1.09 -16.69 2.09
C ILE A 164 0.58 -15.64 3.08
N PRO A 165 -0.67 -15.74 3.57
CA PRO A 165 -1.29 -14.73 4.44
C PRO A 165 -0.51 -14.40 5.71
N ILE A 166 0.16 -15.39 6.31
CA ILE A 166 0.93 -15.18 7.55
C ILE A 166 2.21 -14.40 7.25
N VAL A 167 2.90 -14.76 6.17
CA VAL A 167 4.15 -14.11 5.74
C VAL A 167 3.86 -12.70 5.20
N ASN A 168 2.67 -12.49 4.61
CA ASN A 168 2.18 -11.21 4.12
C ASN A 168 2.35 -10.10 5.18
N ILE A 169 1.85 -10.32 6.41
CA ILE A 169 1.86 -9.31 7.48
C ILE A 169 3.30 -8.87 7.84
N VAL A 170 4.22 -9.84 7.96
CA VAL A 170 5.62 -9.57 8.32
C VAL A 170 6.34 -8.85 7.18
N LEU A 171 6.21 -9.35 5.95
CA LEU A 171 6.87 -8.77 4.77
C LEU A 171 6.35 -7.38 4.44
N MET A 172 5.04 -7.13 4.63
CA MET A 172 4.43 -5.80 4.55
C MET A 172 5.13 -4.81 5.48
N GLY A 173 5.37 -5.20 6.73
CA GLY A 173 6.10 -4.38 7.68
C GLY A 173 7.54 -4.13 7.25
N ILE A 174 8.23 -5.16 6.76
CA ILE A 174 9.60 -5.01 6.25
C ILE A 174 9.61 -4.09 5.01
N LEU A 175 8.63 -4.13 4.12
CA LEU A 175 8.53 -3.21 2.98
C LEU A 175 8.30 -1.76 3.42
N ALA A 176 7.43 -1.55 4.40
CA ALA A 176 7.15 -0.24 4.96
C ALA A 176 8.36 0.34 5.67
N TRP A 177 9.02 -0.42 6.55
CA TRP A 177 10.01 0.11 7.48
C TRP A 177 11.46 -0.19 7.14
N SER A 178 11.76 -1.18 6.28
CA SER A 178 13.16 -1.40 5.89
C SER A 178 13.69 -0.24 5.06
N GLY A 179 14.95 0.13 5.34
CA GLY A 179 15.72 1.12 4.60
C GLY A 179 16.04 0.65 3.19
N GLY A 180 15.06 0.73 2.29
CA GLY A 180 15.26 0.51 0.86
C GLY A 180 15.91 1.72 0.20
N GLY A 181 17.17 2.01 0.55
CA GLY A 181 17.88 3.19 0.05
C GLY A 181 19.29 2.97 -0.47
N ARG A 182 19.88 1.76 -0.45
CA ARG A 182 21.33 1.61 -0.77
C ARG A 182 21.80 0.31 -1.43
N LYS A 183 20.92 -0.56 -1.96
CA LYS A 183 21.36 -1.91 -2.42
C LYS A 183 21.04 -2.30 -3.86
N ALA A 184 20.50 -1.40 -4.68
CA ALA A 184 20.34 -1.68 -6.11
C ALA A 184 21.59 -1.33 -6.94
N GLU A 185 22.49 -0.48 -6.43
CA GLU A 185 23.76 -0.16 -7.10
C GLU A 185 24.89 -1.15 -6.77
N GLU A 186 24.89 -1.74 -5.57
CA GLU A 186 26.01 -2.56 -5.10
C GLU A 186 25.99 -4.00 -5.64
N SER A 187 24.83 -4.56 -6.01
CA SER A 187 24.74 -5.94 -6.54
C SER A 187 24.84 -6.03 -8.07
N ALA A 188 25.04 -4.91 -8.78
CA ALA A 188 25.27 -4.89 -10.23
C ALA A 188 26.76 -4.64 -10.58
N GLY A 189 27.65 -4.58 -9.59
CA GLY A 189 29.07 -4.29 -9.76
C GLY A 189 29.95 -5.51 -9.99
N THR A 190 29.72 -6.27 -11.06
CA THR A 190 30.80 -7.00 -11.77
C THR A 190 30.74 -6.67 -13.25
N HIS A 191 30.88 -5.39 -13.58
CA HIS A 191 31.42 -4.96 -14.87
C HIS A 191 31.98 -3.53 -14.73
N PRO A 192 33.27 -3.29 -15.05
CA PRO A 192 33.87 -1.98 -14.87
C PRO A 192 33.69 -1.18 -16.16
N GLU A 193 32.54 -0.53 -16.41
CA GLU A 193 32.52 0.39 -17.54
C GLU A 193 31.46 1.49 -17.53
N LYS A 194 31.98 2.73 -17.55
CA LYS A 194 31.41 4.01 -18.02
C LYS A 194 30.39 4.73 -17.12
N THR A 195 30.94 5.69 -16.38
CA THR A 195 30.50 7.09 -16.27
C THR A 195 29.06 7.35 -16.70
N GLN A 196 28.13 7.24 -15.74
CA GLN A 196 26.82 7.87 -15.85
C GLN A 196 26.76 9.04 -14.86
N ARG A 197 26.55 10.24 -15.43
CA ARG A 197 26.33 11.51 -14.72
C ARG A 197 25.20 11.35 -13.68
N PRO A 198 25.32 11.97 -12.49
CA PRO A 198 24.24 12.03 -11.52
C PRO A 198 23.00 12.67 -12.14
N GLN A 199 21.87 11.97 -12.10
CA GLN A 199 20.58 12.53 -12.45
C GLN A 199 20.12 13.51 -11.36
N VAL A 200 19.82 14.71 -11.83
CA VAL A 200 19.28 15.86 -11.11
C VAL A 200 18.00 15.47 -10.35
N SER A 201 18.11 15.41 -9.03
CA SER A 201 16.98 15.36 -8.09
C SER A 201 16.88 16.74 -7.46
N GLU A 202 15.89 17.52 -7.90
CA GLU A 202 15.38 18.77 -7.33
C GLU A 202 16.44 19.77 -6.82
N SER A 203 16.79 20.69 -7.73
CA SER A 203 17.55 21.91 -7.44
C SER A 203 16.87 22.70 -6.30
N PRO A 204 17.61 23.12 -5.25
CA PRO A 204 17.19 24.17 -4.35
C PRO A 204 16.73 25.39 -5.13
N GLN A 205 15.52 25.88 -4.84
CA GLN A 205 14.82 26.97 -5.55
C GLN A 205 15.73 27.91 -6.35
N GLU A 206 15.60 27.81 -7.67
CA GLU A 206 16.42 28.49 -8.66
C GLU A 206 16.34 30.01 -8.52
N PRO A 207 17.47 30.73 -8.43
CA PRO A 207 17.48 32.16 -8.50
C PRO A 207 17.29 32.59 -9.96
N HIS A 208 16.04 32.63 -10.46
CA HIS A 208 15.77 33.24 -11.75
C HIS A 208 16.24 34.70 -11.75
N PRO A 209 17.22 35.09 -12.59
CA PRO A 209 17.72 36.45 -12.63
C PRO A 209 16.64 37.36 -13.23
N ASN A 210 15.96 38.11 -12.37
CA ASN A 210 15.06 39.17 -12.79
C ASN A 210 15.89 40.28 -13.48
N VAL A 211 15.39 40.83 -14.60
CA VAL A 211 16.15 41.60 -15.62
C VAL A 211 16.73 42.94 -15.11
N HIS A 212 16.50 43.32 -13.85
CA HIS A 212 16.99 44.56 -13.23
C HIS A 212 17.89 44.37 -12.00
N MET A 213 18.41 43.17 -11.77
CA MET A 213 19.22 42.88 -10.59
C MET A 213 20.65 43.41 -10.73
N THR A 214 21.14 44.08 -9.70
CA THR A 214 22.53 44.58 -9.65
C THR A 214 23.53 43.41 -9.62
N GLU A 215 24.76 43.62 -10.12
CA GLU A 215 25.78 42.55 -10.12
C GLU A 215 26.12 42.05 -8.71
N GLU A 216 26.02 42.90 -7.68
CA GLU A 216 26.23 42.51 -6.28
C GLU A 216 25.12 41.59 -5.75
N GLU A 217 23.86 41.86 -6.10
CA GLU A 217 22.73 41.00 -5.74
C GLU A 217 22.81 39.64 -6.44
N LYS A 218 23.20 39.61 -7.73
CA LYS A 218 23.44 38.36 -8.46
C LYS A 218 24.53 37.55 -7.77
N LEU A 219 25.66 38.18 -7.43
CA LEU A 219 26.76 37.53 -6.74
C LEU A 219 26.32 36.93 -5.40
N SER A 220 25.57 37.68 -4.59
CA SER A 220 25.06 37.24 -3.29
C SER A 220 24.17 35.99 -3.41
N LYS A 221 23.27 35.95 -4.41
CA LYS A 221 22.41 34.78 -4.66
C LYS A 221 23.21 33.54 -5.09
N ILE A 222 24.21 33.73 -5.94
CA ILE A 222 25.07 32.61 -6.40
C ILE A 222 25.87 32.07 -5.22
N VAL A 223 26.43 32.93 -4.36
CA VAL A 223 27.16 32.49 -3.15
C VAL A 223 26.25 31.65 -2.24
N ALA A 224 25.01 32.10 -2.01
CA ALA A 224 24.04 31.36 -1.20
C ALA A 224 23.71 29.99 -1.83
N TYR A 225 23.49 29.94 -3.14
CA TYR A 225 23.24 28.71 -3.89
C TYR A 225 24.42 27.73 -3.80
N VAL A 226 25.66 28.21 -3.98
CA VAL A 226 26.87 27.38 -3.88
C VAL A 226 27.02 26.82 -2.46
N LYS A 227 26.88 27.64 -1.41
CA LYS A 227 26.96 27.17 -0.01
C LYS A 227 25.92 26.09 0.30
N GLN A 228 24.70 26.28 -0.17
CA GLN A 228 23.61 25.31 0.05
C GLN A 228 23.91 23.97 -0.62
N ASN A 229 24.33 23.96 -1.89
CA ASN A 229 24.61 22.71 -2.60
C ASN A 229 25.88 22.02 -2.06
N VAL A 230 26.92 22.77 -1.69
CA VAL A 230 28.10 22.18 -1.04
C VAL A 230 27.72 21.52 0.29
N SER A 231 26.83 22.14 1.08
CA SER A 231 26.35 21.55 2.35
C SER A 231 25.54 20.26 2.16
N GLN A 232 24.94 20.08 0.98
CA GLN A 232 24.19 18.88 0.61
C GLN A 232 25.07 17.79 -0.04
N GLY A 233 26.38 18.03 -0.16
CA GLY A 233 27.35 17.06 -0.67
C GLY A 233 27.56 17.07 -2.18
N TYR A 234 27.11 18.11 -2.89
CA TYR A 234 27.34 18.26 -4.33
C TYR A 234 28.78 18.70 -4.62
N ASP A 235 29.36 18.18 -5.70
CA ASP A 235 30.71 18.55 -6.15
C ASP A 235 30.75 19.94 -6.79
N ILE A 236 31.84 20.67 -6.56
CA ILE A 236 32.02 22.06 -7.02
C ILE A 236 32.05 22.13 -8.56
N ALA A 237 32.60 21.13 -9.26
CA ALA A 237 32.62 21.13 -10.71
C ALA A 237 31.20 20.99 -11.29
N GLY A 238 30.37 20.13 -10.69
CA GLY A 238 28.96 19.98 -11.10
C GLY A 238 28.14 21.27 -10.88
N ILE A 239 28.39 21.97 -9.77
CA ILE A 239 27.75 23.27 -9.50
C ILE A 239 28.18 24.33 -10.54
N LYS A 240 29.49 24.36 -10.89
CA LYS A 240 30.02 25.27 -11.91
C LYS A 240 29.36 25.04 -13.26
N ASP A 241 29.24 23.79 -13.70
CA ASP A 241 28.64 23.42 -14.99
C ASP A 241 27.16 23.84 -15.06
N SER A 242 26.39 23.61 -13.99
CA SER A 242 24.97 24.01 -13.93
C SER A 242 24.78 25.53 -14.03
N LEU A 243 25.65 26.33 -13.41
CA LEU A 243 25.58 27.79 -13.50
C LEU A 243 26.00 28.30 -14.89
N ILE A 244 26.94 27.64 -15.56
CA ILE A 244 27.33 27.95 -16.94
C ILE A 244 26.17 27.66 -17.90
N GLU A 245 25.46 26.53 -17.73
CA GLU A 245 24.28 26.19 -18.53
C GLU A 245 23.15 27.22 -18.40
N GLN A 246 23.06 27.92 -17.26
CA GLN A 246 22.13 29.02 -17.04
C GLN A 246 22.57 30.35 -17.68
N GLY A 247 23.70 30.37 -18.39
CA GLY A 247 24.22 31.55 -19.08
C GLY A 247 24.90 32.56 -18.15
N LEU A 248 25.30 32.15 -16.94
CA LEU A 248 26.04 33.02 -16.04
C LEU A 248 27.50 33.19 -16.48
N ASN A 249 28.05 34.38 -16.20
CA ASN A 249 29.44 34.69 -16.50
C ASN A 249 30.40 33.86 -15.62
N VAL A 250 31.37 33.21 -16.24
CA VAL A 250 32.36 32.35 -15.56
C VAL A 250 33.13 33.07 -14.46
N GLN A 251 33.47 34.36 -14.63
CA GLN A 251 34.18 35.14 -13.60
C GLN A 251 33.32 35.38 -12.36
N LEU A 252 32.01 35.60 -12.55
CA LEU A 252 31.07 35.79 -11.44
C LEU A 252 30.90 34.48 -10.65
N ILE A 253 30.87 33.34 -11.36
CA ILE A 253 30.80 32.00 -10.76
C ILE A 253 32.06 31.71 -9.95
N GLU A 254 33.25 31.96 -10.50
CA GLU A 254 34.52 31.72 -9.81
C GLU A 254 34.66 32.59 -8.55
N LYS A 255 34.28 33.87 -8.64
CA LYS A 255 34.24 34.78 -7.50
C LYS A 255 33.26 34.30 -6.42
N ALA A 256 32.08 33.81 -6.82
CA ALA A 256 31.10 33.27 -5.88
C ALA A 256 31.60 32.01 -5.17
N ILE A 257 32.25 31.10 -5.91
CA ILE A 257 32.85 29.88 -5.34
C ILE A 257 33.95 30.26 -4.36
N GLU A 258 34.81 31.22 -4.68
CA GLU A 258 35.86 31.70 -3.77
C GLU A 258 35.27 32.27 -2.48
N MET A 259 34.24 33.12 -2.57
CA MET A 259 33.54 33.68 -1.41
C MET A 259 32.77 32.64 -0.59
N SER A 260 32.41 31.50 -1.20
CA SER A 260 31.71 30.42 -0.50
C SER A 260 32.61 29.55 0.38
N LYS A 261 33.94 29.60 0.18
CA LYS A 261 34.94 28.81 0.92
C LYS A 261 35.26 29.37 2.31
N PHE A 262 34.65 30.49 2.69
CA PHE A 262 34.73 31.14 4.00
C PHE A 262 33.39 31.01 4.75
#